data_AF-A0A4Y2L9Q4-F1
#
_entry.id   AF-A0A4Y2L9Q4-F1
#
_cell.length_a   1.000
_cell.length_b   1.000
_cell.length_c   1.000
_cell.angle_alpha   90.00
_cell.angle_beta   90.00
_cell.angle_gamma   90.00
#
_symmetry.space_group_name_H-M   'P 1'
#
loop_
_entity.id
_entity.type
_entity.pdbx_description
1 polymer ?
#
loop_
_entity_poly.entity_id
_entity_poly.type
_entity_poly.pdbx_seq_one_letter_code
_entity_poly.pdbx_strand_id
1 'polypeptide(L)' 'YERIANYNHWDDLVRLANVVFYLRGTARLWFDNNEDQCKNWSDFERLFEETFGRPEDLKSFAEELLRTRA' A
#
# COMPACT_ATOMS: atom_id res chain seq x y z
N TYR A 1 -8.97 4.72 -8.86
CA TYR A 1 -9.10 5.50 -7.62
C TYR A 1 -9.03 7.00 -7.92
N GLU A 2 -7.91 7.50 -8.45
CA GLU A 2 -7.68 8.94 -8.75
C GLU A 2 -8.83 9.67 -9.44
N ARG A 3 -9.46 9.09 -10.46
CA ARG A 3 -10.59 9.73 -11.15
C ARG A 3 -11.72 10.13 -10.20
N ILE A 4 -12.08 9.24 -9.26
CA ILE A 4 -13.18 9.45 -8.31
C ILE A 4 -12.75 10.43 -7.22
N ALA A 5 -11.52 10.27 -6.70
CA ALA A 5 -10.97 11.16 -5.70
C ALA A 5 -10.87 12.61 -6.21
N ASN A 6 -10.39 12.80 -7.43
CA ASN A 6 -10.28 14.13 -8.05
C ASN A 6 -11.64 14.75 -8.35
N TYR A 7 -12.59 13.98 -8.89
CA TYR A 7 -13.95 14.47 -9.18
C TYR A 7 -14.67 14.95 -7.90
N ASN A 8 -14.48 14.26 -6.79
CA ASN A 8 -15.10 14.60 -5.51
C ASN A 8 -14.26 15.56 -4.66
N HIS A 9 -13.11 16.04 -5.17
CA HIS A 9 -12.18 16.89 -4.44
C HIS A 9 -11.77 16.33 -3.08
N TRP A 10 -11.51 15.02 -3.01
CA TRP A 10 -11.06 14.38 -1.78
C TRP A 10 -9.67 14.88 -1.40
N ASP A 11 -9.58 15.43 -0.19
CA ASP A 11 -8.31 15.69 0.48
C ASP A 11 -7.67 14.38 0.99
N ASP A 12 -6.47 14.50 1.56
CA ASP A 12 -5.67 13.34 1.99
C ASP A 12 -6.40 12.47 3.02
N LEU A 13 -7.12 13.07 3.97
CA LEU A 13 -7.82 12.33 5.02
C LEU A 13 -8.99 11.54 4.43
N VAL A 14 -9.77 12.16 3.53
CA VAL A 14 -10.86 11.47 2.84
C VAL A 14 -10.31 10.38 1.93
N ARG A 15 -9.17 10.60 1.28
CA ARG A 15 -8.52 9.56 0.47
C ARG A 15 -8.09 8.36 1.35
N LEU A 16 -7.45 8.59 2.49
CA LEU A 16 -7.05 7.50 3.38
C LEU A 16 -8.25 6.73 3.95
N ALA A 17 -9.33 7.42 4.32
CA ALA A 17 -10.55 6.77 4.80
C ALA A 17 -11.24 5.90 3.72
N ASN A 18 -11.06 6.22 2.44
CA ASN A 18 -11.76 5.53 1.35
C ASN A 18 -10.92 4.47 0.64
N VAL A 19 -9.58 4.57 0.63
CA VAL A 19 -8.72 3.64 -0.13
C VAL A 19 -8.93 2.19 0.27
N VAL A 20 -9.25 1.96 1.54
CA VAL A 20 -9.56 0.66 2.14
C VAL A 20 -10.61 -0.12 1.34
N PHE A 21 -11.61 0.56 0.75
CA PHE A 21 -12.68 -0.07 -0.04
C PHE A 21 -12.23 -0.56 -1.41
N TYR A 22 -11.09 -0.07 -1.90
CA TYR A 22 -10.51 -0.41 -3.20
C TYR A 22 -9.40 -1.47 -3.09
N LEU A 23 -8.94 -1.79 -1.88
CA LEU A 23 -7.95 -2.82 -1.64
C LEU A 23 -8.61 -4.19 -1.46
N ARG A 24 -7.88 -5.26 -1.84
CA ARG A 24 -8.32 -6.66 -1.71
C ARG A 24 -7.15 -7.55 -1.29
N GLY A 25 -7.46 -8.69 -0.68
CA GLY A 25 -6.48 -9.72 -0.31
C GLY A 25 -5.32 -9.15 0.52
N THR A 26 -4.09 -9.50 0.13
CA THR A 26 -2.86 -9.10 0.81
C THR A 26 -2.70 -7.58 0.92
N ALA A 27 -3.09 -6.82 -0.11
CA ALA A 27 -2.99 -5.35 -0.08
C ALA A 27 -3.92 -4.73 0.98
N ARG A 28 -5.10 -5.33 1.19
CA ARG A 28 -6.03 -4.87 2.24
C ARG A 28 -5.46 -5.16 3.63
N LEU A 29 -5.00 -6.39 3.85
CA LEU A 29 -4.40 -6.79 5.13
C LEU A 29 -3.15 -5.96 5.46
N TRP A 30 -2.31 -5.68 4.45
CA TRP A 30 -1.17 -4.80 4.62
C TRP A 30 -1.59 -3.39 5.04
N PHE A 31 -2.61 -2.81 4.41
CA PHE A 31 -3.08 -1.48 4.76
C PHE A 31 -3.64 -1.44 6.18
N ASP A 32 -4.48 -2.40 6.57
CA ASP A 32 -5.04 -2.47 7.92
C ASP A 32 -3.92 -2.55 9.01
N ASN A 33 -2.76 -3.13 8.68
CA ASN A 33 -1.60 -3.22 9.59
C ASN A 33 -0.65 -2.00 9.57
N ASN A 34 -0.76 -1.13 8.58
CA ASN A 34 0.13 0.03 8.38
C ASN A 34 -0.64 1.36 8.27
N GLU A 35 -1.95 1.35 8.57
CA GLU A 35 -2.82 2.50 8.45
C GLU A 35 -2.33 3.67 9.32
N ASP A 36 -1.81 3.36 10.50
CA ASP A 36 -1.24 4.33 11.43
C ASP A 36 0.01 5.04 10.88
N GLN A 37 0.74 4.42 9.95
CA GLN A 37 1.93 5.00 9.32
C GLN A 37 1.59 5.94 8.15
N CYS A 38 0.37 5.84 7.59
CA CYS A 38 -0.08 6.67 6.48
C CYS A 38 -0.70 7.98 7.00
N LYS A 39 0.11 9.05 7.18
CA LYS A 39 -0.40 10.33 7.70
C LYS A 39 -1.05 11.23 6.64
N ASN A 40 -0.72 11.01 5.38
CA ASN A 40 -1.28 11.70 4.21
C ASN A 40 -1.28 10.75 3.01
N TRP A 41 -1.82 11.20 1.88
CA TRP A 41 -1.93 10.36 0.69
C TRP A 41 -0.57 9.98 0.11
N SER A 42 0.41 10.89 0.14
CA SER A 42 1.76 10.62 -0.35
C SER A 42 2.51 9.58 0.49
N ASP A 43 2.30 9.53 1.80
CA ASP A 43 2.85 8.47 2.66
C ASP A 43 2.28 7.10 2.26
N PHE A 44 0.97 7.02 2.00
CA PHE A 44 0.36 5.80 1.49
C PHE A 44 0.95 5.38 0.14
N GLU A 45 1.04 6.30 -0.84
CA GLU A 45 1.58 5.99 -2.17
C GLU A 45 3.02 5.47 -2.09
N ARG A 46 3.88 6.14 -1.31
CA ARG A 46 5.27 5.71 -1.10
C ARG A 46 5.35 4.32 -0.48
N LEU A 47 4.67 4.09 0.65
CA LEU A 47 4.73 2.82 1.37
C LEU A 47 4.12 1.68 0.53
N PHE A 48 3.06 1.97 -0.22
CA PHE A 48 2.41 1.01 -1.10
C PHE A 48 3.31 0.63 -2.27
N GLU A 49 4.00 1.59 -2.89
CA GLU A 49 4.97 1.35 -3.97
C GLU A 49 6.21 0.60 -3.46
N GLU A 50 6.74 0.94 -2.28
CA GLU A 50 7.83 0.19 -1.65
C GLU A 50 7.45 -1.27 -1.38
N THR A 51 6.20 -1.52 -0.98
CA THR A 51 5.72 -2.87 -0.63
C THR A 51 5.29 -3.69 -1.85
N PHE A 52 4.66 -3.08 -2.86
CA PHE A 52 4.02 -3.80 -3.97
C PHE A 52 4.54 -3.41 -5.36
N GLY A 53 5.28 -2.30 -5.47
CA GLY A 53 5.76 -1.76 -6.74
C GLY A 53 6.95 -2.51 -7.35
N ARG A 54 7.61 -3.39 -6.59
CA ARG A 54 8.79 -4.15 -7.06
C ARG A 54 8.66 -5.66 -6.88
N PRO A 55 7.78 -6.32 -7.67
CA PRO A 55 7.58 -7.77 -7.57
C PRO A 55 8.85 -8.60 -7.82
N GLU A 56 9.76 -8.14 -8.69
CA GLU A 56 11.05 -8.81 -8.97
C GLU A 56 11.99 -8.80 -7.75
N ASP A 57 12.04 -7.67 -7.03
CA ASP A 57 12.84 -7.51 -5.81
C ASP A 57 12.22 -8.28 -4.64
N LEU A 58 10.89 -8.32 -4.55
CA LEU A 58 10.18 -9.08 -3.51
C LEU A 58 10.39 -10.60 -3.65
N LYS A 59 10.38 -11.11 -4.90
CA LYS A 59 10.69 -12.52 -5.15
C LYS A 59 12.13 -12.84 -4.76
N SER A 60 13.08 -12.02 -5.20
CA SER A 60 14.51 -12.21 -4.89
C SER A 60 14.77 -12.12 -3.38
N PHE A 61 14.15 -11.16 -2.69
CA PHE A 61 14.23 -11.00 -1.24
C PHE A 61 13.59 -12.17 -0.49
N ALA A 62 12.43 -12.66 -0.93
CA ALA A 62 11.80 -13.85 -0.36
C ALA A 62 12.67 -15.11 -0.56
N GLU A 63 13.29 -15.26 -1.72
CA GLU A 63 14.23 -16.35 -2.00
C GLU A 63 15.50 -16.27 -1.12
N GLU A 64 16.05 -15.08 -0.90
CA GLU A 64 17.19 -14.88 0.03
C GLU A 64 16.81 -15.16 1.49
N LEU A 65 15.64 -14.72 1.95
CA LEU A 65 15.11 -15.00 3.28
C LEU A 65 14.91 -16.50 3.52
N LEU A 66 14.50 -17.24 2.49
CA LEU A 66 14.38 -18.70 2.56
C LEU A 66 15.74 -19.38 2.63
N ARG A 67 16.73 -18.90 1.87
CA ARG A 67 18.11 -19.44 1.90
C ARG A 67 18.82 -19.23 3.23
N THR A 68 18.55 -18.14 3.92
CA THR A 68 19.15 -17.82 5.24
C THR A 68 18.48 -18.53 6.41
N ARG A 69 17.34 -19.21 6.19
CA ARG A 69 16.62 -19.99 7.20
C ARG A 69 16.84 -21.51 7.08
N ALA A 70 17.61 -21.96 6.09
CA ALA A 70 18.01 -23.36 5.90
C ALA A 70 19.39 -23.62 6.49
#